data_AF-A0A506VEC5-F1
#
_entry.id   AF-A0A506VEC5-F1
#
_cell.length_a   1.000
_cell.length_b   1.000
_cell.length_c   1.000
_cell.angle_alpha   90.00
_cell.angle_beta   90.00
_cell.angle_gamma   90.00
#
_symmetry.space_group_name_H-M   'P 1'
#
loop_
_entity.id
_entity.type
_entity.pdbx_description
1 polymer ?
#
loop_
_entity_poly.entity_id
_entity_poly.type
_entity_poly.pdbx_seq_one_letter_code
_entity_poly.pdbx_strand_id
1 'polypeptide(L)'
;MFRKLALYFFILLSSMPTLAQKSSFDGVLQAYWLPVWNEDVNEPQLKYRFFQLENAGADVKIINVADNKLVIKLLEQDYPDFLTSQQGHVEYHGVITVKDLKEREECDMRFYDGTMMSFSKRNNSAKDISIDKLEELAGCQSYPYLITYTLKPRVKGVYLKNAPNKNAKKTVLVPSNKSLAQIQKINADWVLVAVYDESKVPPLGYPKGYIELDNLQPVN
;
A
#
# COMPACT_ATOMS: atom_id res chain seq x y z
N MET A 1 -5.41 16.40 -76.32
CA MET A 1 -4.01 16.88 -76.31
C MET A 1 -3.77 17.58 -74.97
N PHE A 2 -2.72 17.15 -74.25
CA PHE A 2 -2.00 17.84 -73.16
C PHE A 2 -2.78 18.19 -71.87
N ARG A 3 -2.50 17.51 -70.74
CA ARG A 3 -1.36 17.71 -69.79
C ARG A 3 -1.54 19.04 -69.02
N LYS A 4 -1.36 19.19 -67.72
CA LYS A 4 -0.79 18.41 -66.61
C LYS A 4 -0.87 19.34 -65.37
N LEU A 5 -0.84 18.75 -64.15
CA LEU A 5 -0.22 19.23 -62.88
C LEU A 5 -0.34 20.73 -62.48
N ALA A 6 -0.59 21.10 -61.23
CA ALA A 6 -0.12 20.54 -59.96
C ALA A 6 -1.11 20.99 -58.86
N LEU A 7 -1.61 20.12 -57.97
CA LEU A 7 -0.92 19.39 -56.88
C LEU A 7 -0.30 20.32 -55.82
N TYR A 8 -0.63 20.02 -54.56
CA TYR A 8 -0.21 20.62 -53.29
C TYR A 8 -1.13 21.69 -52.68
N PHE A 9 -2.35 21.27 -52.30
CA PHE A 9 -2.93 21.80 -51.06
C PHE A 9 -2.32 21.02 -49.90
N PHE A 10 -1.42 21.69 -49.21
CA PHE A 10 -0.65 21.25 -48.06
C PHE A 10 -1.62 20.88 -46.93
N ILE A 11 -1.89 19.59 -46.73
CA ILE A 11 -2.55 19.10 -45.52
C ILE A 11 -1.51 19.22 -44.40
N LEU A 12 -1.41 20.41 -43.80
CA LEU A 12 -0.87 20.58 -42.46
C LEU A 12 -1.85 19.92 -41.49
N LEU A 13 -1.72 18.59 -41.36
CA LEU A 13 -2.12 17.89 -40.15
C LEU A 13 -1.24 18.43 -39.03
N SER A 14 -1.63 19.57 -38.48
CA SER A 14 -1.13 20.03 -37.18
C SER A 14 -1.58 18.96 -36.18
N SER A 15 -0.69 18.02 -35.89
CA SER A 15 -0.76 17.20 -34.69
C SER A 15 -0.73 18.15 -33.51
N MET A 16 -1.90 18.59 -33.05
CA MET A 16 -2.00 19.31 -31.79
C MET A 16 -1.44 18.37 -30.73
N PRO A 17 -0.33 18.71 -30.06
CA PRO A 17 0.15 17.91 -28.96
C PRO A 17 -0.96 17.94 -27.92
N THR A 18 -1.58 16.79 -27.65
CA THR A 18 -2.47 16.63 -26.51
C THR A 18 -1.66 16.97 -25.27
N LEU A 19 -1.86 18.17 -24.72
CA LEU A 19 -1.27 18.56 -23.46
C LEU A 19 -1.82 17.59 -22.41
N ALA A 20 -0.95 16.78 -21.80
CA ALA A 20 -1.34 15.93 -20.68
C ALA A 20 -2.02 16.80 -19.61
N GLN A 21 -3.31 16.56 -19.38
CA GLN A 21 -4.09 17.33 -18.41
C GLN A 21 -3.49 17.10 -17.01
N LYS A 22 -3.16 18.21 -16.35
CA LYS A 22 -2.71 18.20 -14.96
C LYS A 22 -3.92 18.42 -14.06
N SER A 23 -4.01 17.63 -13.00
CA SER A 23 -5.07 17.74 -12.01
C SER A 23 -4.47 17.86 -10.61
N SER A 24 -5.06 18.69 -9.77
CA SER A 24 -4.65 18.88 -8.39
C SER A 24 -5.75 18.41 -7.46
N PHE A 25 -5.37 17.66 -6.43
CA PHE A 25 -6.29 17.05 -5.48
C PHE A 25 -5.80 17.31 -4.05
N ASP A 26 -6.73 17.58 -3.14
CA ASP A 26 -6.46 17.70 -1.71
C ASP A 26 -6.84 16.40 -0.99
N GLY A 27 -6.06 16.01 0.01
CA GLY A 27 -6.28 14.79 0.75
C GLY A 27 -5.03 14.18 1.37
N VAL A 28 -4.93 12.86 1.33
CA VAL A 28 -3.93 12.09 2.10
C VAL A 28 -3.04 11.30 1.16
N LEU A 29 -1.74 11.60 1.18
CA LEU A 29 -0.72 10.74 0.60
C LEU A 29 -0.34 9.67 1.62
N GLN A 30 -0.56 8.40 1.30
CA GLN A 30 -0.05 7.28 2.07
C GLN A 30 1.15 6.67 1.34
N ALA A 31 2.28 6.58 2.05
CA ALA A 31 3.42 5.78 1.66
C ALA A 31 3.35 4.45 2.43
N TYR A 32 3.56 3.33 1.75
CA TYR A 32 3.49 2.02 2.39
C TYR A 32 4.48 1.03 1.77
N TRP A 33 4.92 0.07 2.57
CA TRP A 33 5.75 -1.04 2.11
C TRP A 33 4.85 -2.21 1.71
N LEU A 34 4.71 -2.42 0.40
CA LEU A 34 4.05 -3.60 -0.17
C LEU A 34 4.99 -4.80 -0.02
N PRO A 35 4.65 -5.84 0.77
CA PRO A 35 5.45 -7.05 0.80
C PRO A 35 5.40 -7.74 -0.57
N VAL A 36 6.58 -8.07 -1.11
CA VAL A 36 6.70 -8.82 -2.36
C VAL A 36 7.59 -10.02 -2.06
N TRP A 37 6.99 -11.21 -2.06
CA TRP A 37 7.69 -12.43 -1.68
C TRP A 37 8.28 -13.11 -2.92
N ASN A 38 9.59 -13.35 -2.86
CA ASN A 38 10.29 -14.25 -3.75
C ASN A 38 10.65 -15.50 -2.94
N GLU A 39 9.85 -16.56 -3.11
CA GLU A 39 9.85 -17.73 -2.21
C GLU A 39 9.62 -17.31 -0.75
N ASP A 40 10.60 -17.52 0.13
CA ASP A 40 10.54 -17.17 1.56
C ASP A 40 11.19 -15.80 1.87
N VAL A 41 11.67 -15.08 0.85
CA VAL A 41 12.36 -13.79 1.01
C VAL A 41 11.41 -12.64 0.67
N ASN A 42 11.19 -11.73 1.63
CA ASN A 42 10.42 -10.50 1.39
C ASN A 42 11.34 -9.43 0.82
N GLU A 43 11.01 -8.92 -0.37
CA GLU A 43 11.61 -7.76 -1.02
C GLU A 43 10.58 -6.63 -1.08
N PRO A 44 10.31 -5.95 0.06
CA PRO A 44 9.22 -4.99 0.13
C PRO A 44 9.46 -3.81 -0.83
N GLN A 45 8.40 -3.39 -1.51
CA GLN A 45 8.42 -2.26 -2.43
C GLN A 45 7.72 -1.07 -1.79
N LEU A 46 8.41 0.08 -1.75
CA LEU A 46 7.78 1.33 -1.33
C LEU A 46 6.79 1.75 -2.42
N LYS A 47 5.54 1.96 -2.03
CA LYS A 47 4.45 2.38 -2.90
C LYS A 47 3.75 3.60 -2.32
N TYR A 48 3.03 4.30 -3.19
CA TYR A 48 2.32 5.51 -2.84
C TYR A 48 0.91 5.47 -3.43
N ARG A 49 -0.05 5.83 -2.60
CA ARG A 49 -1.41 6.13 -3.05
C ARG A 49 -1.92 7.40 -2.40
N PHE A 50 -2.78 8.11 -3.11
CA PHE A 50 -3.38 9.33 -2.64
C PHE A 50 -4.89 9.18 -2.54
N PHE A 51 -5.44 9.46 -1.36
CA PHE A 51 -6.87 9.49 -1.10
C PHE A 51 -7.35 10.94 -1.23
N GLN A 52 -8.15 11.22 -2.26
CA GLN A 52 -8.80 12.53 -2.38
C GLN A 52 -9.89 12.66 -1.30
N LEU A 53 -9.81 13.74 -0.51
CA LEU A 53 -10.80 14.07 0.50
C LEU A 53 -11.74 15.16 -0.05
N GLU A 54 -12.65 14.80 -0.96
CA GLU A 54 -13.80 15.65 -1.29
C GLU A 54 -15.05 15.19 -0.53
N ASN A 55 -15.93 16.15 -0.21
CA ASN A 55 -17.11 16.06 0.67
C ASN A 55 -17.63 14.64 0.96
N ALA A 56 -17.52 14.26 2.23
CA ALA A 56 -18.24 13.20 2.94
C ALA A 56 -19.12 12.24 2.11
N GLY A 57 -18.50 11.19 1.58
CA GLY A 57 -19.12 9.88 1.44
C GLY A 57 -19.79 9.58 0.10
N ALA A 58 -19.00 9.12 -0.87
CA ALA A 58 -19.31 8.00 -1.79
C ALA A 58 -18.16 7.75 -2.77
N ASP A 59 -17.55 8.82 -3.30
CA ASP A 59 -16.59 8.74 -4.40
C ASP A 59 -15.19 9.21 -3.96
N VAL A 60 -14.50 8.42 -3.13
CA VAL A 60 -13.10 8.68 -2.83
C VAL A 60 -12.26 8.26 -4.03
N LYS A 61 -11.59 9.21 -4.68
CA LYS A 61 -10.59 8.87 -5.70
C LYS A 61 -9.32 8.39 -5.01
N ILE A 62 -8.96 7.15 -5.29
CA ILE A 62 -7.69 6.56 -4.89
C ILE A 62 -6.76 6.60 -6.09
N ILE A 63 -5.69 7.37 -5.97
CA ILE A 63 -4.72 7.60 -7.04
C ILE A 63 -3.41 6.93 -6.66
N ASN A 64 -3.11 5.80 -7.28
CA ASN A 64 -1.81 5.15 -7.22
C ASN A 64 -0.81 5.99 -8.01
N VAL A 65 0.33 6.28 -7.40
CA VAL A 65 1.37 7.12 -8.00
C VAL A 65 2.72 6.44 -7.93
N ALA A 66 3.47 6.56 -9.01
CA ALA A 66 4.82 6.03 -9.09
C ALA A 66 5.78 6.74 -8.12
N ASP A 67 6.92 6.08 -7.88
CA ASP A 67 7.96 6.57 -6.96
C ASP A 67 8.37 8.00 -7.25
N ASN A 68 8.37 8.82 -6.20
CA ASN A 68 8.70 10.24 -6.33
C ASN A 68 9.81 10.63 -5.35
N LYS A 69 10.92 11.13 -5.90
CA LYS A 69 12.10 11.59 -5.13
C LYS A 69 11.77 12.69 -4.12
N LEU A 70 10.73 13.50 -4.35
CA LEU A 70 10.31 14.54 -3.41
C LEU A 70 9.71 13.94 -2.14
N VAL A 71 8.91 12.88 -2.27
CA VAL A 71 8.29 12.21 -1.13
C VAL A 71 9.33 11.45 -0.33
N ILE A 72 10.30 10.80 -0.99
CA ILE A 72 11.41 10.12 -0.31
C ILE A 72 12.16 11.07 0.63
N LYS A 73 12.47 12.29 0.19
CA LYS A 73 13.12 13.30 1.05
C LYS A 73 12.28 13.69 2.27
N LEU A 74 10.95 13.77 2.11
CA LEU A 74 10.05 14.02 3.25
C LEU A 74 10.07 12.85 4.23
N LEU A 75 10.06 11.61 3.73
CA LEU A 75 10.13 10.40 4.54
C LEU A 75 11.45 10.28 5.30
N GLU A 76 12.58 10.60 4.66
CA GLU A 76 13.90 10.62 5.31
C GLU A 76 13.95 11.60 6.48
N GLN A 77 13.27 12.74 6.36
CA GLN A 77 13.22 13.76 7.40
C GLN A 77 12.25 13.41 8.54
N ASP A 78 11.03 12.99 8.20
CA ASP A 78 9.94 12.88 9.19
C ASP A 78 9.78 11.44 9.74
N TYR A 79 10.16 10.40 8.97
CA TYR A 79 9.95 8.99 9.30
C TYR A 79 11.16 8.08 8.93
N PRO A 80 12.37 8.34 9.45
CA PRO A 80 13.55 7.54 9.14
C PRO A 80 13.42 6.06 9.56
N ASP A 81 12.69 5.78 10.64
CA ASP A 81 12.45 4.41 11.12
C ASP A 81 11.54 3.61 10.17
N PHE A 82 10.59 4.27 9.50
CA PHE A 82 9.74 3.64 8.49
C PHE A 82 10.56 3.19 7.27
N LEU A 83 11.51 4.02 6.82
CA LEU A 83 12.40 3.66 5.72
C LEU A 83 13.36 2.53 6.11
N THR A 84 13.84 2.53 7.35
CA THR A 84 14.79 1.53 7.85
C THR A 84 14.11 0.18 8.11
N SER A 85 12.91 0.19 8.67
CA SER A 85 12.17 -1.04 9.01
C SER A 85 11.58 -1.76 7.80
N GLN A 86 11.31 -1.02 6.72
CA GLN A 86 10.67 -1.53 5.50
C GLN A 86 9.33 -2.23 5.75
N GLN A 87 8.55 -1.72 6.71
CA GLN A 87 7.26 -2.29 7.11
C GLN A 87 6.22 -1.20 7.37
N GLY A 88 4.96 -1.55 7.18
CA GLY A 88 3.82 -0.69 7.51
C GLY A 88 3.61 0.46 6.52
N HIS A 89 3.16 1.58 7.05
CA HIS A 89 2.73 2.76 6.28
C HIS A 89 2.91 4.04 7.10
N VAL A 90 2.92 5.18 6.40
CA VAL A 90 2.89 6.53 6.97
C VAL A 90 2.10 7.47 6.06
N GLU A 91 1.53 8.53 6.65
CA GLU A 91 0.64 9.44 5.95
C GLU A 91 1.09 10.90 6.02
N TYR A 92 0.83 11.61 4.92
CA TYR A 92 0.90 13.07 4.87
C TYR A 92 -0.41 13.65 4.34
N HIS A 93 -0.95 14.62 5.07
CA HIS A 93 -2.02 15.45 4.54
C HIS A 93 -1.44 16.54 3.62
N GLY A 94 -2.06 16.78 2.47
CA GLY A 94 -1.54 17.75 1.51
C GLY A 94 -2.29 17.81 0.19
N VAL A 95 -1.72 18.60 -0.72
CA VAL A 95 -2.19 18.71 -2.10
C VAL A 95 -1.23 17.96 -3.01
N ILE A 96 -1.73 17.03 -3.79
CA ILE A 96 -1.00 16.37 -4.88
C ILE A 96 -1.34 17.04 -6.21
N THR A 97 -0.36 17.19 -7.08
CA THR A 97 -0.59 17.45 -8.51
C THR A 97 -0.14 16.24 -9.30
N VAL A 98 -1.01 15.72 -10.15
CA VAL A 98 -0.77 14.55 -11.00
C VAL A 98 -1.01 14.87 -12.46
N LYS A 99 -0.33 14.13 -13.34
CA LYS A 99 -0.60 14.09 -14.78
C LYS A 99 -0.85 12.66 -15.24
N ASP A 100 -1.31 12.52 -16.48
CA ASP A 100 -1.49 11.22 -17.13
C ASP A 100 -2.42 10.28 -16.35
N LEU A 101 -3.49 10.83 -15.75
CA LEU A 101 -4.44 10.10 -14.92
C LEU A 101 -5.22 9.09 -15.77
N LYS A 102 -5.12 7.81 -15.41
CA LYS A 102 -5.83 6.72 -16.07
C LYS A 102 -6.71 6.00 -15.07
N GLU A 103 -7.99 5.87 -15.39
CA GLU A 103 -8.92 5.07 -14.60
C GLU A 103 -8.67 3.57 -14.83
N ARG A 104 -8.78 2.80 -13.76
CA ARG A 104 -8.78 1.34 -13.77
C ARG A 104 -9.90 0.85 -12.86
N GLU A 105 -10.54 -0.25 -13.23
CA GLU A 105 -11.55 -0.90 -12.40
C GLU A 105 -10.98 -2.18 -11.81
N GLU A 106 -11.14 -2.37 -10.51
CA GLU A 106 -10.66 -3.54 -9.78
C GLU A 106 -11.63 -3.81 -8.63
N CYS A 107 -12.12 -5.05 -8.52
CA CYS A 107 -13.10 -5.46 -7.50
C CYS A 107 -14.36 -4.57 -7.46
N ASP A 108 -14.91 -4.23 -8.63
CA ASP A 108 -16.06 -3.33 -8.78
C ASP A 108 -15.84 -1.90 -8.21
N MET A 109 -14.57 -1.52 -8.02
CA MET A 109 -14.16 -0.19 -7.55
C MET A 109 -13.27 0.51 -8.59
N ARG A 110 -13.36 1.84 -8.63
CA ARG A 110 -12.55 2.67 -9.52
C ARG A 110 -11.31 3.18 -8.81
N PHE A 111 -10.15 2.81 -9.34
CA PHE A 111 -8.86 3.35 -8.96
C PHE A 111 -8.30 4.19 -10.11
N TYR A 112 -7.29 4.99 -9.81
CA TYR A 112 -6.59 5.79 -10.79
C TYR A 112 -5.10 5.57 -10.69
N ASP A 113 -4.43 5.47 -11.84
CA ASP A 113 -2.97 5.51 -11.92
C ASP A 113 -2.54 6.87 -12.46
N GLY A 114 -1.51 7.48 -11.87
CA GLY A 114 -1.02 8.79 -12.31
C GLY A 114 0.45 9.02 -12.02
N THR A 115 1.04 10.01 -12.70
CA THR A 115 2.40 10.46 -12.39
C THR A 115 2.34 11.67 -11.48
N MET A 116 2.85 11.54 -10.26
CA MET A 116 2.97 12.66 -9.32
C MET A 116 3.96 13.70 -9.86
N MET A 117 3.48 14.94 -10.00
CA MET A 117 4.28 16.09 -10.41
C MET A 117 4.78 16.89 -9.21
N SER A 118 3.95 17.04 -8.18
CA SER A 118 4.32 17.69 -6.94
C SER A 118 3.43 17.20 -5.80
N PHE A 119 3.95 17.36 -4.58
CA PHE A 119 3.19 17.18 -3.35
C PHE A 119 3.54 18.32 -2.39
N SER A 120 2.53 18.95 -1.81
CA SER A 120 2.68 20.00 -0.80
C SER A 120 2.01 19.55 0.50
N LYS A 121 2.84 19.16 1.47
CA LYS A 121 2.39 18.80 2.82
C LYS A 121 1.74 20.01 3.51
N ARG A 122 0.59 19.83 4.16
CA ARG A 122 0.02 20.84 5.06
C ARG A 122 0.61 20.70 6.46
N ASN A 123 0.87 21.84 7.10
CA ASN A 123 1.45 21.89 8.46
C ASN A 123 0.49 21.46 9.57
N ASN A 124 -0.81 21.41 9.29
CA ASN A 124 -1.79 20.90 10.24
C ASN A 124 -1.69 19.38 10.23
N SER A 125 -1.15 18.83 11.32
CA SER A 125 -1.06 17.39 11.58
C SER A 125 -2.37 16.71 11.19
N ALA A 126 -2.29 15.57 10.53
CA ALA A 126 -3.36 14.67 10.09
C ALA A 126 -4.30 14.14 11.22
N LYS A 127 -4.46 14.88 12.32
CA LYS A 127 -5.08 14.46 13.58
C LYS A 127 -6.54 14.03 13.47
N ASP A 128 -7.23 14.37 12.38
CA ASP A 128 -8.63 14.00 12.18
C ASP A 128 -8.84 12.96 11.06
N ILE A 129 -7.76 12.41 10.49
CA ILE A 129 -7.84 11.37 9.46
C ILE A 129 -7.83 10.01 10.15
N SER A 130 -8.97 9.32 10.12
CA SER A 130 -9.02 7.92 10.53
C SER A 130 -8.42 7.05 9.42
N ILE A 131 -7.26 6.46 9.69
CA ILE A 131 -6.60 5.52 8.76
C ILE A 131 -7.51 4.34 8.46
N ASP A 132 -8.16 3.77 9.47
CA ASP A 132 -9.11 2.69 9.31
C ASP A 132 -10.23 3.04 8.30
N LYS A 133 -10.70 4.29 8.28
CA LYS A 133 -11.66 4.75 7.27
C LYS A 133 -11.04 4.86 5.88
N LEU A 134 -9.81 5.34 5.75
CA LEU A 134 -9.12 5.36 4.45
C LEU A 134 -8.95 3.95 3.89
N GLU A 135 -8.56 3.01 4.75
CA GLU A 135 -8.42 1.61 4.39
C GLU A 135 -9.77 1.01 4.02
N GLU A 136 -10.83 1.21 4.81
CA GLU A 136 -12.19 0.78 4.46
C GLU A 136 -12.64 1.29 3.08
N LEU A 137 -12.33 2.55 2.75
CA LEU A 137 -12.61 3.15 1.45
C LEU A 137 -11.77 2.57 0.30
N ALA A 138 -10.66 1.89 0.59
CA ALA A 138 -9.85 1.19 -0.39
C ALA A 138 -10.39 -0.20 -0.77
N GLY A 139 -11.41 -0.70 -0.04
CA GLY A 139 -12.09 -1.96 -0.33
C GLY A 139 -11.13 -3.13 -0.53
N CYS A 140 -11.06 -3.72 -1.72
CA CYS A 140 -10.17 -4.87 -1.94
C CYS A 140 -8.67 -4.53 -1.92
N GLN A 141 -8.30 -3.24 -2.01
CA GLN A 141 -6.93 -2.76 -1.83
C GLN A 141 -6.65 -2.29 -0.40
N SER A 142 -7.49 -2.65 0.58
CA SER A 142 -7.27 -2.35 2.00
C SER A 142 -6.03 -3.07 2.54
N TYR A 143 -5.29 -2.39 3.41
CA TYR A 143 -4.14 -2.91 4.15
C TYR A 143 -3.07 -3.58 3.26
N PRO A 144 -2.60 -2.93 2.17
CA PRO A 144 -1.67 -3.55 1.23
C PRO A 144 -0.29 -3.84 1.83
N TYR A 145 0.01 -3.27 3.00
CA TYR A 145 1.22 -3.50 3.79
C TYR A 145 1.09 -4.64 4.81
N LEU A 146 -0.08 -5.29 4.91
CA LEU A 146 -0.30 -6.37 5.85
C LEU A 146 0.46 -7.62 5.41
N ILE A 147 1.38 -8.06 6.25
CA ILE A 147 2.09 -9.33 6.04
C ILE A 147 1.27 -10.44 6.69
N THR A 148 0.94 -11.46 5.91
CA THR A 148 0.25 -12.65 6.40
C THR A 148 1.08 -13.91 6.17
N TYR A 149 0.92 -14.87 7.09
CA TYR A 149 1.67 -16.11 7.15
C TYR A 149 0.73 -17.30 7.33
N THR A 150 1.17 -18.47 6.90
CA THR A 150 0.64 -19.77 7.34
C THR A 150 1.75 -20.57 8.01
N LEU A 151 1.39 -21.65 8.72
CA LEU A 151 2.40 -22.59 9.19
C LEU A 151 2.97 -23.37 8.02
N LYS A 152 4.29 -23.62 8.01
CA LYS A 152 4.92 -24.50 7.01
C LYS A 152 4.20 -25.87 6.99
N PRO A 153 4.08 -26.57 5.84
CA PRO A 153 3.32 -27.83 5.73
C PRO A 153 3.72 -28.94 6.71
N ARG A 154 5.00 -28.95 7.13
CA ARG A 154 5.55 -29.89 8.12
C ARG A 154 5.08 -29.62 9.56
N VAL A 155 4.61 -28.41 9.84
CA VAL A 155 4.17 -27.95 11.17
C VAL A 155 2.64 -28.09 11.26
N LYS A 156 2.16 -29.10 12.00
CA LYS A 156 0.71 -29.35 12.17
C LYS A 156 0.01 -28.37 13.12
N GLY A 157 0.78 -27.74 13.99
CA GLY A 157 0.32 -26.73 14.92
C GLY A 157 1.48 -26.25 15.78
N VAL A 158 1.37 -25.01 16.26
CA VAL A 158 2.41 -24.37 17.07
C VAL A 158 1.78 -23.57 18.19
N TYR A 159 2.39 -23.62 19.37
CA TYR A 159 1.95 -22.76 20.46
C TYR A 159 2.54 -21.36 20.28
N LEU A 160 1.69 -20.35 20.31
CA LEU A 160 2.16 -18.98 20.53
C LEU A 160 2.76 -18.87 21.93
N LYS A 161 3.66 -17.90 22.09
CA LYS A 161 4.33 -17.61 23.36
C LYS A 161 3.97 -16.21 23.84
N ASN A 162 4.10 -16.00 25.15
CA ASN A 162 3.88 -14.68 25.76
C ASN A 162 5.08 -13.73 25.68
N ALA A 163 6.24 -14.23 25.22
CA ALA A 163 7.45 -13.44 24.97
C ALA A 163 8.25 -14.07 23.81
N PRO A 164 9.07 -13.30 23.08
CA PRO A 164 9.90 -13.77 21.96
C PRO A 164 11.14 -14.53 22.47
N ASN A 165 10.91 -15.64 23.18
CA ASN A 165 11.93 -16.45 23.81
C ASN A 165 11.57 -17.94 23.71
N LYS A 166 12.56 -18.79 23.41
CA LYS A 166 12.36 -20.24 23.26
C LYS A 166 11.72 -20.89 24.49
N ASN A 167 12.04 -20.41 25.69
CA ASN A 167 11.57 -20.92 26.98
C ASN A 167 10.34 -20.17 27.54
N ALA A 168 9.79 -19.21 26.79
CA ALA A 168 8.61 -18.47 27.21
C ALA A 168 7.38 -19.38 27.38
N LYS A 169 6.45 -18.96 28.23
CA LYS A 169 5.22 -19.70 28.49
C LYS A 169 4.40 -19.82 27.20
N LYS A 170 4.01 -21.05 26.86
CA LYS A 170 3.05 -21.35 25.80
C LYS A 170 1.68 -20.79 26.19
N THR A 171 1.04 -20.07 25.28
CA THR A 171 -0.27 -19.46 25.53
C THR A 171 -1.38 -20.26 24.87
N VAL A 172 -1.34 -20.40 23.55
CA VAL A 172 -2.44 -20.98 22.75
C VAL A 172 -1.89 -21.75 21.57
N LEU A 173 -2.50 -22.88 21.26
CA LEU A 173 -2.17 -23.68 20.07
C LEU A 173 -2.85 -23.09 18.84
N VAL A 174 -2.08 -22.74 17.83
CA VAL A 174 -2.56 -22.36 16.50
C VAL A 174 -2.42 -23.57 15.57
N PRO A 175 -3.50 -24.08 14.97
CA PRO A 175 -3.45 -25.17 14.00
C PRO A 175 -2.97 -24.69 12.62
N SER A 176 -2.48 -25.62 11.79
CA SER A 176 -1.91 -25.30 10.47
C SER A 176 -2.87 -24.72 9.43
N ASN A 177 -4.18 -24.83 9.65
CA ASN A 177 -5.21 -24.29 8.76
C ASN A 177 -5.59 -22.83 9.06
N LYS A 178 -4.88 -22.16 9.97
CA LYS A 178 -5.11 -20.76 10.32
C LYS A 178 -4.03 -19.88 9.71
N SER A 179 -4.46 -18.79 9.09
CA SER A 179 -3.59 -17.70 8.68
C SER A 179 -3.30 -16.78 9.87
N LEU A 180 -2.10 -16.25 9.90
CA LEU A 180 -1.57 -15.37 10.94
C LEU A 180 -1.19 -14.04 10.30
N ALA A 181 -1.65 -12.94 10.86
CA ALA A 181 -1.26 -11.60 10.44
C ALA A 181 -0.12 -11.08 11.32
N GLN A 182 0.91 -10.52 10.71
CA GLN A 182 1.99 -9.86 11.43
C GLN A 182 1.48 -8.58 12.09
N ILE A 183 1.72 -8.46 13.40
CA ILE A 183 1.57 -7.20 14.13
C ILE A 183 2.91 -6.46 14.12
N GLN A 184 4.00 -7.16 14.44
CA GLN A 184 5.32 -6.56 14.56
C GLN A 184 6.43 -7.61 14.36
N LYS A 185 7.42 -7.31 13.51
CA LYS A 185 8.67 -8.07 13.48
C LYS A 185 9.53 -7.67 14.67
N ILE A 186 9.96 -8.66 15.47
CA ILE A 186 10.75 -8.42 16.68
C ILE A 186 12.24 -8.48 16.36
N ASN A 187 12.66 -9.53 15.64
CA ASN A 187 14.03 -9.73 15.18
C ASN A 187 14.04 -10.73 14.01
N ALA A 188 15.21 -11.29 13.69
CA ALA A 188 15.38 -12.27 12.62
C ALA A 188 14.63 -13.60 12.87
N ASP A 189 14.36 -13.93 14.13
CA ASP A 189 13.79 -15.23 14.52
C ASP A 189 12.33 -15.11 14.98
N TRP A 190 11.90 -13.94 15.46
CA TRP A 190 10.63 -13.77 16.16
C TRP A 190 9.74 -12.72 15.55
N VAL A 191 8.45 -13.03 15.53
CA VAL A 191 7.39 -12.13 15.11
C VAL A 191 6.22 -12.19 16.09
N LEU A 192 5.61 -11.05 16.36
CA LEU A 192 4.34 -10.95 17.06
C LEU A 192 3.20 -11.02 16.02
N VAL A 193 2.28 -11.97 16.22
CA VAL A 193 1.18 -12.23 15.29
C VAL A 193 -0.18 -12.20 15.98
N ALA A 194 -1.22 -11.99 15.18
CA ALA A 194 -2.61 -12.31 15.49
C ALA A 194 -3.11 -13.42 14.56
N VAL A 195 -4.13 -14.17 14.96
CA VAL A 195 -4.93 -14.92 13.98
C VAL A 195 -5.62 -13.92 13.05
N TYR A 196 -5.49 -14.13 11.74
CA TYR A 196 -6.15 -13.30 10.73
C TYR A 196 -7.68 -13.43 10.86
N ASP A 197 -8.37 -12.30 10.87
CA ASP A 197 -9.82 -12.21 11.00
C ASP A 197 -10.35 -11.06 10.14
N GLU A 198 -10.95 -11.41 8.99
CA GLU A 198 -11.50 -10.45 8.03
C GLU A 198 -12.67 -9.60 8.59
N SER A 199 -13.27 -10.01 9.71
CA SER A 199 -14.33 -9.23 10.37
C SER A 199 -13.79 -8.08 11.22
N LYS A 200 -12.46 -7.94 11.33
CA LYS A 200 -11.78 -6.89 12.09
C LYS A 200 -11.14 -5.86 11.15
N VAL A 201 -10.99 -4.65 11.67
CA VAL A 201 -10.44 -3.49 10.98
C VAL A 201 -9.34 -2.90 11.89
N PRO A 202 -8.04 -3.05 11.57
CA PRO A 202 -7.46 -3.96 10.57
C PRO A 202 -7.79 -5.44 10.87
N PRO A 203 -7.57 -6.40 9.94
CA PRO A 203 -7.95 -7.81 10.08
C PRO A 203 -7.05 -8.61 11.05
N LEU A 204 -6.90 -8.08 12.26
CA LEU A 204 -6.08 -8.59 13.37
C LEU A 204 -7.00 -9.13 14.47
N GLY A 205 -7.25 -10.43 14.47
CA GLY A 205 -8.09 -11.11 15.43
C GLY A 205 -7.37 -11.52 16.73
N TYR A 206 -7.93 -12.58 17.34
CA TYR A 206 -7.37 -13.25 18.51
C TYR A 206 -7.28 -14.77 18.26
N PRO A 207 -6.35 -15.46 18.93
CA PRO A 207 -5.38 -14.95 19.89
C PRO A 207 -4.20 -14.19 19.25
N LYS A 208 -3.47 -13.45 20.10
CA LYS A 208 -2.20 -12.78 19.77
C LYS A 208 -1.05 -13.42 20.53
N GLY A 209 0.15 -13.43 19.95
CA GLY A 209 1.35 -13.90 20.64
C GLY A 209 2.57 -14.03 19.74
N TYR A 210 3.69 -14.38 20.35
CA TYR A 210 4.97 -14.50 19.67
C TYR A 210 5.17 -15.90 19.08
N ILE A 211 5.77 -15.95 17.90
CA ILE A 211 6.07 -17.18 17.17
C ILE A 211 7.42 -17.07 16.46
N GLU A 212 8.10 -18.20 16.32
CA GLU A 212 9.36 -18.28 15.57
C GLU A 212 9.08 -18.30 14.07
N LEU A 213 9.75 -17.44 13.31
CA LEU A 213 9.61 -17.28 11.85
C LEU A 213 9.90 -18.58 11.10
N ASP A 214 10.77 -19.47 11.60
CA ASP A 214 11.03 -20.76 10.93
C ASP A 214 9.81 -21.70 10.91
N ASN A 215 8.78 -21.44 11.71
CA ASN A 215 7.53 -22.18 11.64
C ASN A 215 6.59 -21.66 10.54
N LEU A 216 6.89 -20.50 9.96
CA LEU A 216 6.01 -19.74 9.09
C LEU A 216 6.48 -19.76 7.65
N GLN A 217 5.52 -19.62 6.74
CA GLN A 217 5.73 -19.29 5.33
C GLN A 217 4.76 -18.17 4.95
N PRO A 218 5.14 -17.26 4.04
CA PRO A 218 4.24 -16.18 3.60
C PRO A 218 2.99 -16.73 2.91
N VAL A 219 1.91 -15.94 2.96
CA VAL A 219 0.75 -16.14 2.08
C VAL A 219 0.89 -15.18 0.91
N ASN A 220 0.88 -15.74 -0.30
CA ASN A 220 0.92 -14.99 -1.56
C ASN A 220 -0.49 -14.82 -2.13
#